data_AF-A0A8T4NDY4-F1
#
_entry.id   AF-A0A8T4NDY4-F1
#
_cell.length_a   1.000
_cell.length_b   1.000
_cell.length_c   1.000
_cell.angle_alpha   90.00
_cell.angle_beta   90.00
_cell.angle_gamma   90.00
#
_symmetry.space_group_name_H-M   'P 1'
#
loop_
_entity.id
_entity.type
_entity.pdbx_description
1 polymer ?
#
loop_
_entity_poly.entity_id
_entity_poly.type
_entity_poly.pdbx_seq_one_letter_code
_entity_poly.pdbx_strand_id
1 'polypeptide(L)'
;MLDDKTIERYCNSNCKGDHCLLKEFARHIGHSERTLAQMMCIDILKYEESSAQQRDIGWNTAMQIWVGRGHAQRFEELYHDDIEPRKLYEQVTRPQEITA
;
A
#
# COMPACT_ATOMS: atom_id res chain seq x y z
N MET A 1 -19.06 5.80 0.11
CA MET A 1 -18.53 5.29 -1.17
C MET A 1 -17.48 6.28 -1.61
N LEU A 2 -16.29 5.82 -1.94
CA LEU A 2 -15.19 6.71 -2.34
C LEU A 2 -15.49 7.28 -3.71
N ASP A 3 -15.20 8.57 -3.92
CA ASP A 3 -15.36 9.18 -5.22
C ASP A 3 -14.19 8.81 -6.16
N ASP A 4 -14.38 9.04 -7.46
CA ASP A 4 -13.37 8.71 -8.47
C ASP A 4 -12.05 9.47 -8.24
N LYS A 5 -12.10 10.68 -7.66
CA LYS A 5 -10.89 11.48 -7.38
C LYS A 5 -10.05 10.84 -6.27
N THR A 6 -10.70 10.36 -5.21
CA THR A 6 -10.03 9.61 -4.15
C THR A 6 -9.40 8.35 -4.73
N ILE A 7 -10.13 7.58 -5.55
CA ILE A 7 -9.60 6.36 -6.18
C ILE A 7 -8.39 6.66 -7.08
N GLU A 8 -8.43 7.76 -7.84
CA GLU A 8 -7.30 8.19 -8.69
C GLU A 8 -6.07 8.58 -7.87
N ARG A 9 -6.21 9.19 -6.69
CA ARG A 9 -5.09 9.48 -5.79
C ARG A 9 -4.33 8.22 -5.36
N TYR A 10 -5.03 7.10 -5.20
CA TYR A 10 -4.42 5.82 -4.84
C TYR A 10 -3.93 5.03 -6.04
N CYS A 11 -4.35 5.35 -7.27
CA CYS A 11 -3.88 4.65 -8.46
C CYS A 11 -2.74 5.43 -9.13
N ASN A 12 -1.56 4.82 -9.22
CA ASN A 12 -0.40 5.40 -9.89
C ASN A 12 -0.79 5.87 -11.32
N SER A 13 -0.36 7.06 -11.72
CA SER A 13 -0.55 7.62 -13.07
C SER A 13 0.03 6.73 -14.18
N ASN A 14 0.90 5.78 -13.84
CA ASN A 14 1.43 4.76 -14.74
C ASN A 14 0.56 3.49 -14.85
N CYS A 15 -0.56 3.40 -14.14
CA CYS A 15 -1.52 2.32 -14.33
C CYS A 15 -2.29 2.55 -15.65
N LYS A 16 -1.72 2.05 -16.76
CA LYS A 16 -2.30 2.13 -18.10
C LYS A 16 -3.38 1.07 -18.37
N GLY A 17 -3.69 0.23 -17.40
CA GLY A 17 -4.72 -0.81 -17.54
C GLY A 17 -6.08 -0.27 -17.14
N ASP A 18 -7.08 -0.46 -18.00
CA ASP A 18 -8.49 -0.20 -17.71
C ASP A 18 -8.99 -0.99 -16.48
N HIS A 19 -8.26 -2.04 -16.10
CA HIS A 19 -8.54 -2.93 -14.97
C HIS A 19 -7.39 -2.90 -13.95
N CYS A 20 -7.43 -1.92 -13.05
CA CYS A 20 -6.66 -1.98 -11.81
C CYS A 20 -7.47 -2.75 -10.77
N LEU A 21 -7.00 -3.91 -10.33
CA LEU A 21 -7.67 -4.71 -9.30
C LEU A 21 -7.98 -3.87 -8.05
N LEU A 22 -7.09 -2.93 -7.72
CA LEU A 22 -7.27 -2.01 -6.60
C LEU A 22 -8.37 -0.96 -6.87
N LYS A 23 -8.52 -0.46 -8.12
CA LYS A 23 -9.67 0.40 -8.50
C LYS A 23 -10.98 -0.38 -8.37
N GLU A 24 -11.01 -1.63 -8.82
CA GLU A 24 -12.19 -2.50 -8.71
C GLU A 24 -12.53 -2.81 -7.26
N PHE A 25 -11.54 -3.11 -6.42
CA PHE A 25 -11.71 -3.29 -4.97
C PHE A 25 -12.24 -2.00 -4.30
N ALA A 26 -11.65 -0.84 -4.62
CA ALA A 26 -12.07 0.45 -4.08
C ALA A 26 -13.52 0.81 -4.45
N ARG A 27 -13.94 0.47 -5.67
CA ARG A 27 -15.31 0.69 -6.17
C ARG A 27 -16.34 -0.21 -5.50
N HIS A 28 -16.00 -1.47 -5.21
CA HIS A 28 -17.01 -2.46 -4.83
C HIS A 28 -17.16 -2.69 -3.33
N ILE A 29 -16.14 -2.40 -2.51
CA ILE A 29 -16.10 -2.95 -1.14
C ILE A 29 -16.43 -1.90 -0.07
N GLY A 30 -16.59 -0.63 -0.45
CA GLY A 30 -17.02 0.42 0.48
C GLY A 30 -16.05 0.63 1.65
N HIS A 31 -14.80 0.23 1.48
CA HIS A 31 -13.78 0.33 2.52
C HIS A 31 -13.39 1.80 2.81
N SER A 32 -12.90 2.02 4.03
CA SER A 32 -12.34 3.31 4.43
C SER A 32 -11.07 3.65 3.63
N GLU A 33 -10.76 4.94 3.50
CA GLU A 33 -9.51 5.40 2.87
C GLU A 33 -8.27 4.78 3.53
N ARG A 34 -8.32 4.57 4.85
CA ARG A 34 -7.26 3.88 5.62
C ARG A 34 -6.97 2.49 5.08
N THR A 35 -8.02 1.72 4.81
CA THR A 35 -7.88 0.36 4.29
C THR A 35 -7.23 0.38 2.90
N LEU A 36 -7.64 1.31 2.03
CA LEU A 36 -7.02 1.44 0.71
C LEU A 36 -5.57 1.88 0.78
N ALA A 37 -5.24 2.83 1.65
CA ALA A 37 -3.88 3.27 1.87
C ALA A 37 -2.98 2.11 2.32
N GLN A 38 -3.48 1.26 3.23
CA GLN A 38 -2.75 0.09 3.69
C GLN A 38 -2.57 -0.95 2.58
N MET A 39 -3.62 -1.24 1.80
CA MET A 39 -3.54 -2.14 0.66
C MET A 39 -2.54 -1.64 -0.39
N MET A 40 -2.51 -0.34 -0.65
CA MET A 40 -1.54 0.28 -1.56
C MET A 40 -0.11 0.10 -1.08
N CYS A 41 0.15 0.32 0.21
CA CYS A 41 1.48 0.09 0.78
C CYS A 41 1.91 -1.38 0.62
N ILE A 42 0.99 -2.33 0.84
CA ILE A 42 1.26 -3.76 0.67
C ILE A 42 1.49 -4.12 -0.80
N ASP A 43 0.77 -3.51 -1.75
CA ASP A 43 0.98 -3.75 -3.18
C ASP A 43 2.36 -3.24 -3.65
N ILE A 44 2.78 -2.06 -3.16
CA ILE A 44 4.13 -1.53 -3.42
C ILE A 44 5.19 -2.49 -2.86
N LEU A 45 5.03 -2.94 -1.60
CA LEU A 45 5.93 -3.94 -1.00
C LEU A 45 5.97 -5.22 -1.84
N LYS A 46 4.81 -5.74 -2.25
CA LYS A 46 4.71 -6.95 -3.08
C LYS A 46 5.50 -6.79 -4.36
N TYR A 47 5.37 -5.65 -5.04
CA TYR A 47 6.10 -5.36 -6.27
C TYR A 47 7.62 -5.34 -6.04
N GLU A 48 8.08 -4.63 -5.01
CA GLU A 48 9.51 -4.52 -4.69
C GLU A 48 10.13 -5.88 -4.31
N GLU A 49 9.45 -6.65 -3.44
CA GLU A 49 9.88 -7.98 -3.03
C GLU A 49 9.84 -8.98 -4.19
N SER A 50 8.83 -8.89 -5.06
CA SER A 50 8.74 -9.74 -6.26
C SER A 50 9.86 -9.43 -7.24
N SER A 51 10.20 -8.15 -7.41
CA SER A 51 11.31 -7.71 -8.25
C SER A 51 12.65 -8.21 -7.71
N ALA A 52 12.88 -8.07 -6.39
CA ALA A 52 14.09 -8.54 -5.73
C ALA A 52 14.26 -10.07 -5.83
N GLN A 53 13.17 -10.84 -5.75
CA GLN A 53 13.19 -12.30 -5.83
C GLN A 53 13.03 -12.84 -7.26
N GLN A 54 12.89 -11.97 -8.27
CA GLN A 54 12.64 -12.33 -9.68
C GLN A 54 11.44 -13.29 -9.87
N ARG A 55 10.44 -13.22 -8.99
CA ARG A 55 9.22 -14.04 -9.06
C ARG A 55 8.08 -13.35 -8.32
N ASP A 56 6.84 -13.61 -8.70
CA ASP A 56 5.70 -13.14 -7.91
C ASP A 56 5.65 -13.87 -6.56
N ILE A 57 5.73 -13.12 -5.46
CA ILE A 57 5.63 -13.67 -4.10
C ILE A 57 4.17 -13.90 -3.67
N GLY A 58 3.21 -13.30 -4.37
CA GLY A 58 1.79 -13.34 -4.02
C GLY A 58 1.42 -12.44 -2.84
N TRP A 59 0.11 -12.17 -2.71
CA TRP A 59 -0.45 -11.29 -1.67
C TRP A 59 -0.26 -11.81 -0.25
N ASN A 60 -0.48 -13.11 -0.03
CA ASN A 60 -0.35 -13.71 1.30
C ASN A 60 1.07 -13.52 1.86
N THR A 61 2.09 -13.76 1.04
CA THR A 61 3.50 -13.55 1.43
C THR A 61 3.77 -12.07 1.70
N ALA A 62 3.28 -11.17 0.84
CA ALA A 62 3.46 -9.73 1.03
C ALA A 62 2.82 -9.24 2.36
N MET A 63 1.62 -9.71 2.68
CA MET A 63 0.96 -9.42 3.97
C MET A 63 1.74 -9.97 5.16
N GLN A 64 2.28 -11.19 5.05
CA GLN A 64 3.13 -11.77 6.08
C GLN A 64 4.42 -10.97 6.30
N ILE A 65 5.07 -10.51 5.23
CA ILE A 65 6.26 -9.65 5.31
C ILE A 65 5.88 -8.31 5.95
N TRP A 66 4.79 -7.70 5.51
CA TRP A 66 4.29 -6.42 6.03
C TRP A 66 4.07 -6.47 7.55
N VAL A 67 3.36 -7.49 8.03
CA VAL A 67 3.14 -7.69 9.47
C VAL A 67 4.44 -8.07 10.18
N GLY A 68 5.21 -9.01 9.62
CA GLY A 68 6.42 -9.56 10.23
C GLY A 68 7.55 -8.55 10.38
N ARG A 69 7.61 -7.52 9.54
CA ARG A 69 8.56 -6.39 9.65
C ARG A 69 8.05 -5.24 10.52
N GLY A 70 6.87 -5.38 11.15
CA GLY A 70 6.27 -4.34 11.99
C GLY A 70 5.68 -3.16 11.21
N HIS A 71 5.57 -3.26 9.88
CA HIS A 71 5.04 -2.17 9.05
C HIS A 71 3.56 -1.90 9.34
N ALA A 72 2.79 -2.91 9.73
CA ALA A 72 1.39 -2.74 10.12
C ALA A 72 1.21 -1.80 11.33
N GLN A 73 2.01 -1.98 12.37
CA GLN A 73 1.99 -1.11 13.55
C GLN A 73 2.43 0.32 13.19
N ARG A 74 3.52 0.44 12.44
CA ARG A 74 4.04 1.74 12.04
C ARG A 74 3.10 2.49 11.09
N PHE A 75 2.38 1.78 10.24
CA PHE A 75 1.33 2.35 9.42
C PHE A 75 0.22 2.95 10.27
N GLU A 76 -0.20 2.27 11.35
CA GLU A 76 -1.20 2.80 12.27
C GLU A 76 -0.74 4.10 12.95
N GLU A 77 0.54 4.22 13.28
CA GLU A 77 1.11 5.43 13.90
C GLU A 77 1.25 6.61 12.90
N LEU A 78 1.52 6.31 11.62
CA LEU A 78 1.84 7.33 10.61
C LEU A 78 0.66 7.72 9.70
N TYR A 79 -0.41 6.91 9.68
CA TYR A 79 -1.54 7.17 8.79
C TYR A 79 -2.34 8.41 9.21
N HIS A 80 -2.64 9.26 8.24
CA HIS A 80 -3.63 10.31 8.33
C HIS A 80 -4.26 10.56 6.94
N ASP A 81 -5.50 11.06 6.87
CA ASP A 81 -6.28 11.10 5.63
C ASP A 81 -5.61 11.89 4.49
N ASP A 82 -4.78 12.88 4.82
CA ASP A 82 -4.07 13.74 3.86
C ASP A 82 -2.73 13.17 3.35
N ILE A 83 -2.27 12.01 3.85
CA ILE A 83 -0.96 11.48 3.45
C ILE A 83 -1.01 10.81 2.08
N GLU A 84 -0.05 11.14 1.20
CA GLU A 84 0.07 10.48 -0.10
C GLU A 84 0.56 9.03 0.07
N PRO A 85 -0.04 8.03 -0.60
CA PRO A 85 0.24 6.62 -0.32
C PRO A 85 1.69 6.21 -0.51
N ARG A 86 2.39 6.75 -1.51
CA ARG A 86 3.81 6.47 -1.72
C ARG A 86 4.67 7.04 -0.60
N LYS A 87 4.40 8.29 -0.18
CA LYS A 87 5.07 8.89 0.98
C LYS A 87 4.82 8.11 2.27
N LEU A 88 3.59 7.65 2.48
CA LEU A 88 3.27 6.80 3.63
C LEU A 88 4.08 5.50 3.60
N TYR A 89 4.12 4.82 2.46
CA TYR A 89 4.92 3.61 2.28
C TYR A 89 6.40 3.85 2.62
N GLU A 90 7.01 4.90 2.05
CA GLU A 90 8.41 5.27 2.30
C GLU A 90 8.68 5.52 3.79
N GLN A 91 7.77 6.22 4.49
CA GLN A 91 7.92 6.48 5.92
C GLN A 91 7.76 5.23 6.77
N VAL A 92 6.88 4.31 6.38
CA VAL A 92 6.62 3.05 7.09
C VAL A 92 7.79 2.08 6.94
N THR A 93 8.41 2.01 5.76
CA THR A 93 9.49 1.06 5.47
C THR A 93 10.88 1.60 5.79
N ARG A 94 11.03 2.90 6.05
CA ARG A 94 12.33 3.50 6.41
C ARG A 94 12.90 2.84 7.68
N PRO A 95 14.16 2.37 7.68
CA PRO A 95 14.81 1.90 8.90
C PRO A 95 14.75 3.00 9.98
N GLN A 96 14.39 2.66 11.22
CA GLN A 96 14.62 3.59 12.32
C GLN A 96 16.12 3.66 12.55
N GLU A 97 16.69 4.87 12.54
CA GLU A 97 18.03 5.07 13.08
C GLU A 97 17.97 4.67 14.56
N ILE A 98 18.70 3.61 14.92
CA ILE A 98 18.91 3.26 16.32
C ILE A 98 19.72 4.42 16.90
N THR A 99 19.06 5.33 17.60
CA THR A 99 19.75 6.22 18.52
C THR A 99 20.18 5.36 19.71
N ALA A 100 21.45 4.95 19.66
CA ALA A 100 22.15 4.26 20.74
C ALA A 100 22.35 5.19 21.94
#